data_AF-A0ABD0QVT2-F1
#
_entry.id   AF-A0ABD0QVT2-F1
#
_cell.length_a   1.000
_cell.length_b   1.000
_cell.length_c   1.000
_cell.angle_alpha   90.00
_cell.angle_beta   90.00
_cell.angle_gamma   90.00
#
_symmetry.space_group_name_H-M   'P 1'
#
loop_
_entity.id
_entity.type
_entity.pdbx_description
1 polymer ?
#
loop_
_entity_poly.entity_id
_entity_poly.type
_entity_poly.pdbx_seq_one_letter_code
_entity_poly.pdbx_strand_id
1 'polypeptide(L)'
;CGTVNDSGPGGNLTERSLQDAQRLFLMSEVVQPISTDPLVMQDNIRFSRLAVDIVQGRDTLYHVMYIGTEYGTIMKALSTTNKSLHGCYLEEMNILPENIQEPILNLQILHSDSRVLKIPLERCSNYKNE
;
A
#
# COMPACT_ATOMS: atom_id res chain seq x y z
N CYS A 1 -14.50 -35.65 21.27
CA CYS A 1 -13.33 -34.88 20.81
C CYS A 1 -13.39 -34.80 19.30
N GLY A 2 -13.69 -33.63 18.73
CA GLY A 2 -13.77 -33.45 17.29
C GLY A 2 -12.47 -32.82 16.78
N THR A 3 -11.82 -33.47 15.84
CA THR A 3 -10.95 -32.79 14.87
C THR A 3 -11.87 -32.12 13.84
N VAL A 4 -11.52 -30.93 13.35
CA VAL A 4 -12.19 -30.41 12.16
C VAL A 4 -11.73 -31.28 11.01
N ASN A 5 -12.63 -32.09 10.44
CA ASN A 5 -12.40 -32.66 9.12
C ASN A 5 -12.50 -31.51 8.12
N ASP A 6 -11.40 -30.80 7.93
CA ASP A 6 -11.33 -29.67 7.02
C ASP A 6 -11.24 -30.23 5.59
N SER A 7 -12.36 -30.35 4.89
CA SER A 7 -12.40 -30.79 3.49
C SER A 7 -11.94 -29.72 2.50
N GLY A 8 -11.43 -28.59 3.01
CA GLY A 8 -10.75 -27.57 2.23
C GLY A 8 -9.37 -28.01 1.74
N PRO A 9 -8.67 -27.17 0.96
CA PRO A 9 -7.36 -27.48 0.36
C PRO A 9 -6.27 -27.88 1.38
N GLY A 10 -6.48 -27.62 2.68
CA GLY A 10 -5.56 -27.91 3.78
C GLY A 10 -5.85 -29.17 4.60
N GLY A 11 -6.83 -30.00 4.22
CA GLY A 11 -7.32 -31.11 5.05
C GLY A 11 -6.29 -32.15 5.51
N ASN A 12 -5.17 -32.27 4.80
CA ASN A 12 -4.08 -33.21 5.13
C ASN A 12 -2.82 -32.52 5.69
N LEU A 13 -2.85 -31.20 5.88
CA LEU A 13 -1.64 -30.41 6.15
C LEU A 13 -1.48 -30.05 7.64
N THR A 14 -2.57 -30.00 8.40
CA THR A 14 -2.53 -29.81 9.87
C THR A 14 -3.86 -30.24 10.50
N GLU A 15 -3.86 -31.33 11.29
CA GLU A 15 -4.99 -31.63 12.17
C GLU A 15 -4.85 -30.80 13.45
N ARG A 16 -5.72 -29.80 13.61
CA ARG A 16 -5.81 -29.03 14.85
C ARG A 16 -7.08 -29.43 15.60
N SER A 17 -6.93 -29.76 16.88
CA SER A 17 -8.08 -29.96 17.78
C SER A 17 -8.97 -28.72 17.76
N LEU A 18 -10.29 -28.89 17.62
CA LEU A 18 -11.25 -27.79 17.65
C LEU A 18 -11.12 -26.92 18.91
N GLN A 19 -10.86 -27.56 20.05
CA GLN A 19 -10.69 -26.85 21.32
C GLN A 19 -9.44 -25.96 21.31
N ASP A 20 -8.39 -26.40 20.64
CA ASP A 20 -7.15 -25.64 20.52
C ASP A 20 -7.28 -24.54 19.47
N ALA A 21 -7.92 -24.82 18.33
CA ALA A 21 -8.26 -23.81 17.33
C ALA A 21 -9.14 -22.69 17.91
N GLN A 22 -10.05 -23.04 18.83
CA GLN A 22 -10.92 -22.09 19.54
C GLN A 22 -10.26 -21.41 20.75
N ARG A 23 -9.04 -21.78 21.12
CA ARG A 23 -8.31 -21.17 22.25
C ARG A 23 -7.05 -20.42 21.80
N LEU A 24 -6.39 -20.91 20.76
CA LEU A 24 -5.05 -20.50 20.33
C LEU A 24 -5.11 -19.84 18.94
N PHE A 25 -5.83 -18.72 18.84
CA PHE A 25 -6.03 -18.02 17.56
C PHE A 25 -4.82 -17.23 17.07
N LEU A 26 -3.93 -16.84 17.98
CA LEU A 26 -2.72 -16.07 17.67
C LEU A 26 -1.53 -17.01 17.48
N MET A 27 -0.69 -16.67 16.50
CA MET A 27 0.60 -17.34 16.29
C MET A 27 1.64 -16.76 17.26
N SER A 28 2.62 -17.58 17.64
CA SER A 28 3.71 -17.16 18.52
C SER A 28 4.71 -16.26 17.80
N GLU A 29 4.94 -16.50 16.51
CA GLU A 29 5.91 -15.78 15.69
C GLU A 29 5.28 -14.56 15.02
N VAL A 30 6.08 -13.50 14.90
CA VAL A 30 5.71 -12.28 14.19
C VAL A 30 5.99 -12.40 12.69
N VAL A 31 5.14 -11.80 11.86
CA VAL A 31 5.39 -11.69 10.43
C VAL A 31 6.36 -10.53 10.19
N GLN A 32 7.55 -10.85 9.69
CA GLN A 32 8.56 -9.85 9.35
C GLN A 32 8.31 -9.27 7.96
N PRO A 33 8.50 -7.95 7.76
CA PRO A 33 8.57 -7.36 6.42
C PRO A 33 9.79 -7.90 5.66
N ILE A 34 9.80 -7.69 4.34
CA ILE A 34 10.93 -8.10 3.47
C ILE A 34 12.26 -7.38 3.82
N SER A 35 12.18 -6.23 4.50
CA SER A 35 13.31 -5.41 4.93
C SER A 35 13.00 -4.82 6.31
N THR A 36 14.02 -4.72 7.17
CA THR A 36 13.92 -4.03 8.47
C THR A 36 13.63 -2.54 8.31
N ASP A 37 14.19 -1.93 7.27
CA ASP A 37 13.94 -0.54 6.93
C ASP A 37 12.67 -0.45 6.06
N PRO A 38 11.64 0.29 6.50
CA PRO A 38 10.41 0.49 5.73
C PRO A 38 10.66 1.35 4.51
N LEU A 39 10.07 0.96 3.36
CA LEU A 39 10.31 1.58 2.05
C LEU A 39 10.05 3.09 1.99
N VAL A 40 9.09 3.57 2.79
CA VAL A 40 8.71 4.99 2.90
C VAL A 40 8.45 5.31 4.37
N MET A 41 8.98 6.43 4.84
CA MET A 41 8.85 6.93 6.21
C MET A 41 8.72 8.44 6.20
N GLN A 42 7.64 8.96 6.81
CA GLN A 42 7.45 10.39 6.95
C GLN A 42 7.16 10.75 8.40
N ASP A 43 7.83 11.78 8.90
CA ASP A 43 7.51 12.37 10.19
C ASP A 43 6.24 13.21 10.11
N ASN A 44 5.44 13.20 11.18
CA ASN A 44 4.24 14.03 11.35
C ASN A 44 3.15 13.90 10.27
N ILE A 45 3.17 12.84 9.46
CA ILE A 45 2.09 12.55 8.50
C ILE A 45 1.52 11.17 8.79
N ARG A 46 0.18 11.09 8.89
CA ARG A 46 -0.52 9.82 9.01
C ARG A 46 -1.03 9.39 7.64
N PHE A 47 -0.50 8.27 7.16
CA PHE A 47 -1.00 7.61 5.95
C PHE A 47 -2.32 6.92 6.24
N SER A 48 -3.26 6.99 5.30
CA SER A 48 -4.60 6.46 5.43
C SER A 48 -4.86 5.33 4.43
N ARG A 49 -4.44 5.49 3.16
CA ARG A 49 -4.73 4.63 2.00
C ARG A 49 -3.45 4.37 1.20
N LEU A 50 -3.39 3.21 0.55
CA LEU A 50 -2.29 2.83 -0.34
C LEU A 50 -2.86 2.21 -1.61
N ALA A 51 -2.38 2.67 -2.76
CA ALA A 51 -2.49 1.99 -4.04
C ALA A 51 -1.09 1.87 -4.65
N VAL A 52 -0.80 0.77 -5.33
CA VAL A 52 0.51 0.54 -5.95
C VAL A 52 0.29 0.21 -7.42
N ASP A 53 1.06 0.88 -8.27
CA ASP A 53 1.11 0.63 -9.70
C ASP A 53 2.48 0.05 -10.10
N ILE A 54 2.51 -0.71 -11.21
CA ILE A 54 3.73 -1.20 -11.82
C ILE A 54 3.93 -0.46 -13.13
N VAL A 55 4.90 0.44 -13.17
CA VAL A 55 5.16 1.31 -14.32
C VAL A 55 6.42 0.85 -15.05
N GLN A 56 6.33 0.74 -16.36
CA GLN A 56 7.48 0.49 -17.22
C GLN A 56 8.31 1.78 -17.37
N GLY A 57 9.50 1.79 -16.78
CA GLY A 57 10.52 2.79 -17.05
C GLY A 57 11.30 2.46 -18.33
N ARG A 58 12.40 3.18 -18.56
CA ARG A 58 13.24 2.98 -19.74
C ARG A 58 13.75 1.54 -19.87
N ASP A 59 14.31 1.01 -18.78
CA ASP A 59 15.01 -0.28 -18.79
C ASP A 59 14.42 -1.29 -17.78
N THR A 60 13.63 -0.82 -16.81
CA THR A 60 13.13 -1.65 -15.71
C THR A 60 11.70 -1.28 -15.31
N LEU A 61 11.00 -2.23 -14.68
CA LEU A 61 9.72 -1.98 -14.03
C LEU A 61 9.95 -1.32 -12.67
N TYR A 62 9.06 -0.41 -12.31
CA TYR A 62 9.07 0.29 -11.04
C TYR A 62 7.74 0.13 -10.31
N HIS A 63 7.81 -0.18 -9.02
CA HIS A 63 6.65 -0.12 -8.14
C HIS A 63 6.48 1.32 -7.67
N VAL A 64 5.38 1.96 -8.08
CA VAL A 64 5.05 3.33 -7.71
C VAL A 64 3.91 3.30 -6.71
N MET A 65 4.13 3.86 -5.53
CA MET A 65 3.15 3.92 -4.46
C MET A 65 2.42 5.27 -4.49
N TYR A 66 1.10 5.21 -4.45
CA TYR A 66 0.19 6.33 -4.21
C TYR A 66 -0.36 6.18 -2.80
N ILE A 67 -0.02 7.13 -1.94
CA ILE A 67 -0.27 7.07 -0.50
C ILE A 67 -1.21 8.22 -0.15
N GLY A 68 -2.45 7.91 0.20
CA GLY A 68 -3.40 8.91 0.72
C GLY A 68 -3.09 9.22 2.19
N THR A 69 -3.27 10.47 2.60
CA THR A 69 -3.06 10.92 3.99
C THR A 69 -4.38 11.18 4.71
N GLU A 70 -4.30 11.42 6.01
CA GLU A 70 -5.45 11.91 6.81
C GLU A 70 -5.76 13.41 6.58
N TYR A 71 -4.93 14.11 5.80
CA TYR A 71 -5.03 15.56 5.57
C TYR A 71 -5.50 15.94 4.16
N GLY A 72 -6.00 14.98 3.38
CA GLY A 72 -6.51 15.25 2.03
C GLY A 72 -5.42 15.36 0.97
N THR A 73 -4.25 14.79 1.22
CA THR A 73 -3.13 14.76 0.28
C THR A 73 -2.86 13.35 -0.23
N ILE A 74 -2.31 13.26 -1.45
CA ILE A 74 -1.79 12.02 -2.01
C ILE A 74 -0.30 12.22 -2.27
N MET A 75 0.52 11.38 -1.65
CA MET A 75 1.95 11.32 -1.87
C MET A 75 2.27 10.22 -2.88
N LYS A 76 3.13 10.52 -3.85
CA LYS A 76 3.63 9.57 -4.84
C LYS A 76 5.09 9.26 -4.53
N ALA A 77 5.43 7.99 -4.35
CA ALA A 77 6.78 7.56 -3.98
C ALA A 77 7.20 6.30 -4.76
N LEU A 78 8.51 6.13 -4.93
CA LEU A 78 9.07 4.92 -5.50
C LEU A 78 9.24 3.86 -4.41
N SER A 79 8.72 2.66 -4.64
CA SER A 79 9.02 1.48 -3.82
C SER A 79 10.33 0.87 -4.32
N THR A 80 11.39 1.04 -3.53
CA THR A 80 12.72 0.54 -3.85
C THR A 80 13.48 0.14 -2.60
N THR A 81 14.16 -1.00 -2.68
CA THR A 81 15.09 -1.48 -1.64
C THR A 81 16.50 -0.92 -1.85
N ASN A 82 16.73 -0.16 -2.93
CA ASN A 82 17.99 0.52 -3.12
C ASN A 82 18.15 1.63 -2.07
N LYS A 83 19.12 1.47 -1.18
CA LYS A 83 19.40 2.41 -0.09
C LYS A 83 19.64 3.85 -0.57
N SER A 84 20.16 4.06 -1.79
CA SER A 84 20.38 5.41 -2.33
C SER A 84 19.10 6.11 -2.76
N LEU A 85 18.02 5.35 -3.03
CA LEU A 85 16.71 5.84 -3.46
C LEU A 85 15.64 5.61 -2.37
N HIS A 86 16.08 5.25 -1.16
CA HIS A 86 15.19 5.01 -0.04
C HIS A 86 14.40 6.29 0.28
N GLY A 87 13.08 6.19 0.41
CA GLY A 87 12.23 7.37 0.62
C GLY A 87 12.22 8.34 -0.58
N CYS A 88 12.38 7.85 -1.81
CA CYS A 88 12.27 8.70 -3.00
C CYS A 88 10.81 9.13 -3.24
N TYR A 89 10.49 10.35 -2.79
CA TYR A 89 9.23 11.02 -3.05
C TYR A 89 9.28 11.69 -4.43
N LEU A 90 8.27 11.40 -5.25
CA LEU A 90 8.14 11.95 -6.59
C LEU A 90 7.28 13.21 -6.60
N GLU A 91 6.19 13.20 -5.83
CA GLU A 91 5.20 14.28 -5.81
C GLU A 91 4.33 14.23 -4.56
N GLU A 92 3.86 15.39 -4.11
CA GLU A 92 2.78 15.54 -3.13
C GLU A 92 1.64 16.35 -3.75
N MET A 93 0.42 15.81 -3.69
CA MET A 93 -0.76 16.39 -4.32
C MET A 93 -1.78 16.75 -3.26
N ASN A 94 -2.10 18.04 -3.14
CA ASN A 94 -3.24 18.51 -2.36
C ASN A 94 -4.52 18.31 -3.17
N ILE A 95 -5.37 17.39 -2.72
CA ILE A 95 -6.56 16.96 -3.45
C ILE A 95 -7.76 17.83 -3.10
N LEU A 96 -7.79 18.28 -1.85
CA LEU A 96 -8.80 19.17 -1.31
C LEU A 96 -8.29 20.62 -1.35
N PRO A 97 -9.21 21.62 -1.37
CA PRO A 97 -8.84 23.02 -1.20
C PRO A 97 -8.08 23.24 0.11
N GLU A 98 -7.19 24.24 0.16
CA GLU A 98 -6.28 24.49 1.30
C GLU A 98 -6.98 24.62 2.67
N ASN A 99 -8.26 25.00 2.69
CA ASN A 99 -9.04 25.16 3.92
C ASN A 99 -9.74 23.87 4.41
N ILE A 100 -9.60 22.76 3.68
CA ILE A 100 -10.28 21.50 3.97
C ILE A 100 -9.23 20.41 4.15
N GLN A 101 -9.15 19.87 5.37
CA GLN A 101 -8.31 18.72 5.69
C GLN A 101 -9.21 17.57 6.10
N GLU A 102 -9.43 16.63 5.18
CA GLU A 102 -10.21 15.43 5.41
C GLU A 102 -9.44 14.20 4.91
N PRO A 103 -9.59 13.04 5.57
CA PRO A 103 -8.85 11.84 5.18
C PRO A 103 -9.30 11.32 3.81
N ILE A 104 -8.33 10.86 3.02
CA ILE A 104 -8.64 10.13 1.78
C ILE A 104 -9.35 8.82 2.15
N LEU A 105 -10.65 8.73 1.89
CA LEU A 105 -11.47 7.59 2.29
C LEU A 105 -11.26 6.36 1.41
N ASN A 106 -10.97 6.55 0.12
CA ASN A 106 -10.71 5.50 -0.84
C ASN A 106 -9.71 5.98 -1.89
N LEU A 107 -8.83 5.09 -2.34
CA LEU A 107 -7.83 5.37 -3.36
C LEU A 107 -7.71 4.14 -4.26
N GLN A 108 -7.98 4.31 -5.55
CA GLN A 108 -7.98 3.22 -6.52
C GLN A 108 -7.38 3.69 -7.83
N ILE A 109 -6.63 2.79 -8.48
CA ILE A 109 -6.17 2.97 -9.85
C ILE A 109 -7.25 2.40 -10.75
N LEU A 110 -7.92 3.26 -11.50
CA LEU A 110 -9.04 2.90 -12.37
C LEU A 110 -8.68 3.15 -13.83
N HIS A 111 -9.10 2.23 -14.69
CA HIS A 111 -8.93 2.32 -16.14
C HIS A 111 -10.19 2.85 -16.87
N SER A 112 -11.29 3.12 -16.14
CA SER A 112 -12.58 3.53 -16.71
C SER A 112 -13.15 4.78 -16.04
N ASP A 113 -14.21 5.36 -16.63
CA ASP A 113 -14.94 6.49 -16.06
C ASP A 113 -15.74 6.14 -14.80
N SER A 114 -15.65 7.04 -13.82
CA SER A 114 -16.30 6.96 -12.52
C SER A 114 -16.68 8.38 -12.06
N ARG A 115 -17.67 8.50 -11.16
CA ARG A 115 -18.18 9.79 -10.66
C ARG A 115 -17.34 10.39 -9.52
N VAL A 116 -16.09 9.94 -9.38
CA VAL A 116 -15.17 10.41 -8.34
C VAL A 116 -14.11 11.33 -8.94
N LEU A 117 -13.38 12.03 -8.07
CA LEU A 117 -12.25 12.83 -8.51
C LEU A 117 -11.20 11.95 -9.19
N LYS A 118 -10.75 12.37 -10.37
CA LYS A 118 -9.74 11.69 -11.16
C LYS A 118 -8.47 12.50 -11.22
N ILE A 119 -7.36 11.82 -10.97
CA ILE A 119 -6.02 12.40 -11.03
C ILE A 119 -5.22 11.54 -12.01
N PRO A 120 -4.61 12.14 -13.05
CA PRO A 120 -3.76 11.39 -13.97
C PRO A 120 -2.56 10.81 -13.22
N LEU A 121 -2.17 9.59 -13.57
CA LEU A 121 -1.05 8.89 -12.94
C LEU A 121 0.27 9.64 -13.14
N GLU A 122 0.41 10.31 -14.28
CA GLU A 122 1.56 11.10 -14.66
C GLU A 122 1.20 12.53 -15.08
N ARG A 123 2.08 13.47 -14.75
CA ARG A 123 2.03 14.85 -15.21
C ARG A 123 3.43 15.29 -15.64
N CYS A 124 4.04 14.52 -16.53
CA CYS A 124 5.43 14.70 -16.95
C CYS A 124 5.70 16.12 -17.48
N SER A 125 4.69 16.76 -18.09
CA SER A 125 4.76 18.15 -18.57
C SER A 125 5.08 19.19 -17.47
N ASN A 126 4.85 18.87 -16.20
CA ASN A 126 5.13 19.77 -15.08
C ASN A 126 6.63 19.80 -14.73
N TYR A 127 7.38 18.78 -15.14
CA TYR A 127 8.82 18.72 -14.92
C TYR A 127 9.53 19.31 -16.14
N LYS A 128 10.50 20.20 -15.89
CA LYS A 128 11.32 20.75 -16.96
C LYS A 128 12.21 19.63 -17.52
N ASN A 129 12.32 19.59 -18.85
CA ASN A 129 13.38 18.84 -19.48
C ASN A 129 14.69 19.59 -19.21
N GLU A 130 15.63 18.96 -18.53
CA GLU A 130 17.02 19.42 -18.47
C GLU A 130 17.75 19.02 -19.76
#